data_AF-A0A8H6YF75-F1
#
_entry.id   AF-A0A8H6YF75-F1
#
_cell.length_a   1.000
_cell.length_b   1.000
_cell.length_c   1.000
_cell.angle_alpha   90.00
_cell.angle_beta   90.00
_cell.angle_gamma   90.00
#
_symmetry.space_group_name_H-M   'P 1'
#
loop_
_entity.id
_entity.type
_entity.pdbx_description
1 polymer ?
#
loop_
_entity_poly.entity_id
_entity_poly.type
_entity_poly.pdbx_seq_one_letter_code
_entity_poly.pdbx_strand_id
1 'polypeptide(L)'
;MHPALQIGEVVEMICTQVAPYGATCSHVRRDLSRLARTSSIFLDPTLNILWRHQDSIVNLLRCMPDQLWKIEETRPDDYEPDFIVLDIVLLRPITPADWERFFFYSHRVKSFSIEGQPLLETPEVYEILGICLTGEFIFPKLQKLDWEPIPSEFFHHVRLFLAPTITNLRIFIKNTSYLSMLSTLAIKCPGLTNVTISTTFLSELDTVPVISSFVCALRHIEILSVPRLDQAALSHIARLPSQVAAFEPPIPSPRCPAGSHHFPALTGSRLQ
;
A
#
# COMPACT_ATOMS: atom_id res chain seq x y z
N MET A 1 5.52 28.38 24.81
CA MET A 1 6.06 27.29 23.96
C MET A 1 7.53 27.58 23.67
N HIS A 2 8.38 26.56 23.67
CA HIS A 2 9.81 26.74 23.40
C HIS A 2 10.05 27.08 21.92
N PRO A 3 10.90 28.06 21.56
CA PRO A 3 11.13 28.47 20.17
C PRO A 3 11.53 27.32 19.22
N ALA A 4 12.26 26.32 19.72
CA ALA A 4 12.62 25.15 18.93
C ALA A 4 11.41 24.32 18.42
N LEU A 5 10.26 24.37 19.10
CA LEU A 5 9.04 23.68 18.67
C LEU A 5 8.26 24.45 17.61
N GLN A 6 8.71 25.64 17.22
CA GLN A 6 8.16 26.38 16.08
C GLN A 6 8.83 25.98 14.76
N ILE A 7 9.92 25.21 14.83
CA ILE A 7 10.65 24.73 13.66
C ILE A 7 10.06 23.38 13.27
N GLY A 8 9.38 23.32 12.11
CA GLY A 8 8.66 22.13 11.66
C GLY A 8 9.58 20.91 11.51
N GLU A 9 10.81 21.12 11.06
CA GLU A 9 11.83 20.08 10.87
C GLU A 9 12.24 19.44 12.21
N VAL A 10 12.33 20.24 13.27
CA VAL A 10 12.64 19.73 14.62
C VAL A 10 11.49 18.87 15.13
N VAL A 11 10.25 19.29 14.90
CA VAL A 11 9.05 18.54 15.28
C VAL A 11 8.97 17.22 14.50
N GLU A 12 9.21 17.24 13.19
CA GLU A 12 9.24 16.04 12.35
C GLU A 12 10.35 15.08 12.80
N MET A 13 11.53 15.61 13.14
CA MET A 13 12.63 14.82 13.66
C MET A 13 12.29 14.17 15.00
N ILE A 14 11.65 14.89 15.94
CA ILE A 14 11.18 14.32 17.22
C ILE A 14 10.21 13.16 16.95
N CYS A 15 9.20 13.37 16.10
CA CYS A 15 8.23 12.33 15.76
C CYS A 15 8.90 11.13 15.07
N THR A 16 9.91 11.37 14.23
CA THR A 16 10.69 10.31 13.57
C THR A 16 11.56 9.54 14.56
N GLN A 17 12.11 10.17 15.59
CA GLN A 17 12.89 9.48 16.63
C GLN A 17 12.03 8.55 17.50
N VAL A 18 10.73 8.87 17.68
CA VAL A 18 9.78 7.94 18.35
C VAL A 18 9.51 6.71 17.48
N ALA A 19 9.67 6.83 16.16
CA ALA A 19 9.35 5.80 15.18
C ALA A 19 10.44 5.71 14.10
N PRO A 20 11.69 5.30 14.45
CA PRO A 20 12.83 5.38 13.54
C PRO A 20 12.66 4.52 12.28
N TYR A 21 11.87 3.45 12.38
CA TYR A 21 11.51 2.57 11.27
C TYR A 21 10.05 2.71 10.83
N GLY A 22 9.39 3.81 11.22
CA GLY A 22 7.96 4.02 11.04
C GLY A 22 7.10 3.35 12.10
N ALA A 23 5.79 3.40 11.90
CA ALA A 23 4.78 2.94 12.87
C ALA A 23 4.47 1.44 12.73
N THR A 24 5.50 0.60 12.63
CA THR A 24 5.37 -0.84 12.32
C THR A 24 4.93 -1.69 13.51
N CYS A 25 5.16 -1.22 14.74
CA CYS A 25 4.83 -1.95 15.96
C CYS A 25 3.72 -1.27 16.77
N SER A 26 2.91 -2.07 17.48
CA SER A 26 1.76 -1.59 18.26
C SER A 26 2.14 -0.56 19.34
N HIS A 27 3.27 -0.75 20.02
CA HIS A 27 3.75 0.18 21.05
C HIS A 27 4.16 1.54 20.44
N VAL A 28 4.85 1.54 19.29
CA VAL A 28 5.23 2.76 18.56
C VAL A 28 3.98 3.52 18.11
N ARG A 29 3.00 2.82 17.54
CA ARG A 29 1.71 3.42 17.15
C ARG A 29 1.01 4.07 18.34
N ARG A 30 0.99 3.39 19.49
CA ARG A 30 0.42 3.92 20.73
C ARG A 30 1.13 5.19 21.20
N ASP A 31 2.46 5.19 21.19
CA ASP A 31 3.25 6.31 21.69
C ASP A 31 3.15 7.53 20.76
N LEU A 32 3.15 7.31 19.45
CA LEU A 32 2.80 8.33 18.45
C LEU A 32 1.37 8.87 18.67
N SER A 33 0.38 8.00 18.88
CA SER A 33 -1.00 8.44 19.12
C SER A 33 -1.14 9.27 20.39
N ARG A 34 -0.35 8.96 21.43
CA ARG A 34 -0.25 9.78 22.64
C ARG A 34 0.40 11.12 22.34
N LEU A 35 1.51 11.14 21.60
CA LEU A 35 2.23 12.36 21.22
C LEU A 35 1.32 13.32 20.44
N ALA A 36 0.57 12.82 19.45
CA ALA A 36 -0.39 13.60 18.68
C ALA A 36 -1.47 14.26 19.54
N ARG A 37 -1.81 13.67 20.69
CA ARG A 37 -2.82 14.18 21.63
C ARG A 37 -2.26 15.17 22.65
N THR A 38 -0.95 15.33 22.74
CA THR A 38 -0.34 16.27 23.72
C THR A 38 -0.39 17.73 23.25
N SER A 39 -0.18 17.97 21.96
CA SER A 39 -0.21 19.32 21.36
C SER A 39 -0.56 19.25 19.88
N SER A 40 -1.28 20.27 19.38
CA SER A 40 -1.63 20.40 17.97
C SER A 40 -0.41 20.47 17.04
N ILE A 41 0.74 20.94 17.53
CA ILE A 41 1.99 21.00 16.77
C ILE A 41 2.46 19.60 16.34
N PHE A 42 2.25 18.58 17.19
CA PHE A 42 2.66 17.21 16.89
C PHE A 42 1.61 16.44 16.08
N LEU A 43 0.40 16.97 15.93
CA LEU A 43 -0.72 16.24 15.32
C LEU A 43 -0.40 15.81 13.89
N ASP A 44 -0.12 16.77 13.01
CA ASP A 44 0.12 16.48 11.59
C ASP A 44 1.39 15.64 11.34
N PRO A 45 2.55 15.96 11.94
CA PRO A 45 3.76 15.14 11.77
C PRO A 45 3.55 13.71 12.26
N THR A 46 2.84 13.53 13.38
CA THR A 46 2.58 12.20 13.91
C THR A 46 1.60 11.42 13.03
N LEU A 47 0.54 12.06 12.53
CA LEU A 47 -0.38 11.44 11.58
C LEU A 47 0.31 11.04 10.29
N ASN A 48 1.25 11.86 9.79
CA ASN A 48 2.05 11.53 8.60
C ASN A 48 2.87 10.26 8.80
N ILE A 49 3.37 9.99 10.02
CA ILE A 49 4.11 8.76 10.34
C ILE A 49 3.15 7.58 10.52
N LEU A 50 2.06 7.76 11.28
CA LEU A 50 1.07 6.71 11.56
C LEU A 50 0.41 6.15 10.30
N TRP A 51 0.11 7.04 9.34
CA TRP A 51 -0.57 6.67 8.10
C TRP A 51 0.40 6.39 6.95
N ARG A 52 1.71 6.57 7.14
CA ARG A 52 2.71 6.47 6.06
C ARG A 52 2.66 5.13 5.33
N HIS A 53 2.55 4.04 6.09
CA HIS A 53 2.47 2.67 5.60
C HIS A 53 1.16 2.06 6.07
N GLN A 54 0.39 1.49 5.15
CA GLN A 54 -0.85 0.77 5.44
C GLN A 54 -0.80 -0.62 4.82
N ASP A 55 -1.39 -1.57 5.51
CA ASP A 55 -1.48 -2.98 5.13
C ASP A 55 -2.90 -3.40 4.71
N SER A 56 -3.87 -2.51 4.92
CA SER A 56 -5.29 -2.78 4.73
C SER A 56 -6.07 -1.49 4.46
N ILE A 57 -7.07 -1.56 3.57
CA ILE A 57 -7.98 -0.44 3.31
C ILE A 57 -8.96 -0.22 4.48
N VAL A 58 -9.18 -1.25 5.30
CA VAL A 58 -10.11 -1.23 6.44
C VAL A 58 -9.82 -0.08 7.39
N ASN A 59 -8.55 0.30 7.55
CA ASN A 59 -8.17 1.43 8.40
C ASN A 59 -8.78 2.75 7.90
N LEU A 60 -8.84 2.96 6.59
CA LEU A 60 -9.52 4.11 5.99
C LEU A 60 -11.03 4.00 6.12
N LEU A 61 -11.59 2.80 5.93
CA LEU A 61 -13.04 2.59 6.04
C LEU A 61 -13.53 2.83 7.48
N ARG A 62 -12.75 2.42 8.48
CA ARG A 62 -12.99 2.72 9.91
C ARG A 62 -12.93 4.22 10.23
N CYS A 63 -12.36 5.03 9.34
CA CYS A 63 -12.36 6.49 9.48
C CYS A 63 -13.56 7.16 8.80
N MET A 64 -14.32 6.44 7.99
CA MET A 64 -15.59 6.93 7.44
C MET A 64 -16.68 6.89 8.53
N PRO A 65 -17.85 7.52 8.33
CA PRO A 65 -18.91 7.54 9.34
C PRO A 65 -19.37 6.13 9.74
N ASP A 66 -19.55 5.89 11.04
CA ASP A 66 -19.91 4.58 11.63
C ASP A 66 -21.19 3.95 11.04
N GLN A 67 -22.05 4.76 10.43
CA GLN A 67 -23.31 4.32 9.81
C GLN A 67 -23.14 3.90 8.33
N LEU A 68 -21.95 4.01 7.76
CA LEU A 68 -21.71 3.72 6.36
C LEU A 68 -21.33 2.27 6.12
N TRP A 69 -20.48 1.72 6.98
CA TRP A 69 -19.91 0.38 6.83
C TRP A 69 -20.18 -0.47 8.07
N LYS A 70 -20.53 -1.73 7.84
CA LYS A 70 -20.47 -2.78 8.85
C LYS A 70 -19.26 -3.65 8.51
N ILE A 71 -18.35 -3.82 9.47
CA ILE A 71 -17.16 -4.66 9.33
C ILE A 71 -17.29 -5.78 10.35
N GLU A 72 -17.46 -7.01 9.88
CA GLU A 72 -17.54 -8.21 10.72
C GLU A 72 -16.31 -9.08 10.50
N GLU A 73 -15.77 -9.61 11.59
CA GLU A 73 -14.59 -10.48 11.55
C GLU A 73 -15.05 -11.92 11.67
N THR A 74 -14.85 -12.70 10.61
CA THR A 74 -15.22 -14.11 10.53
C THR A 74 -13.94 -14.95 10.52
N ARG A 75 -13.94 -16.07 11.25
CA ARG A 75 -12.85 -17.06 11.23
C ARG A 75 -13.37 -18.31 10.54
N PRO A 76 -13.03 -18.54 9.27
CA PRO A 76 -13.48 -19.73 8.58
C PRO A 76 -12.70 -20.96 9.07
N ASP A 77 -13.43 -22.04 9.35
CA ASP A 77 -12.86 -23.29 9.90
C ASP A 77 -11.85 -23.96 8.96
N ASP A 78 -11.92 -23.67 7.66
CA ASP A 78 -11.07 -24.26 6.61
C ASP A 78 -9.69 -23.59 6.48
N TYR A 79 -9.41 -22.52 7.22
CA TYR A 79 -8.15 -21.76 7.14
C TYR A 79 -7.28 -21.96 8.38
N GLU A 80 -6.02 -21.52 8.31
CA GLU A 80 -5.13 -21.51 9.47
C GLU A 80 -5.78 -20.75 10.65
N PRO A 81 -5.54 -21.17 11.91
CA PRO A 81 -6.25 -20.66 13.09
C PRO A 81 -6.12 -19.15 13.33
N ASP A 82 -5.11 -18.51 12.73
CA ASP A 82 -4.87 -17.07 12.82
C ASP A 82 -5.52 -16.28 11.67
N PHE A 83 -6.10 -16.93 10.67
CA PHE A 83 -6.72 -16.28 9.51
C PHE A 83 -8.10 -15.70 9.83
N ILE A 84 -8.31 -14.44 9.41
CA ILE A 84 -9.50 -13.65 9.67
C ILE A 84 -9.99 -13.08 8.34
N VAL A 85 -11.25 -13.33 8.03
CA VAL A 85 -11.95 -12.69 6.92
C VAL A 85 -12.71 -11.48 7.46
N LEU A 86 -12.59 -10.34 6.80
CA LEU A 86 -13.29 -9.11 7.12
C LEU A 86 -14.44 -8.92 6.14
N ASP A 87 -15.64 -9.27 6.58
CA ASP A 87 -16.89 -9.06 5.84
C ASP A 87 -17.28 -7.58 5.93
N ILE A 88 -17.20 -6.87 4.81
CA ILE A 88 -17.43 -5.43 4.75
C ILE A 88 -18.71 -5.15 3.96
N VAL A 89 -19.74 -4.69 4.66
CA VAL A 89 -21.06 -4.42 4.09
C VAL A 89 -21.36 -2.93 4.11
N LEU A 90 -21.74 -2.39 2.94
CA LEU A 90 -22.22 -1.03 2.81
C LEU A 90 -23.68 -0.92 3.29
N LEU A 91 -23.93 -0.10 4.32
CA LEU A 91 -25.24 0.04 4.96
C LEU A 91 -26.15 1.08 4.29
N ARG A 92 -25.56 2.04 3.56
CA ARG A 92 -26.28 3.06 2.80
C ARG A 92 -25.43 3.56 1.62
N PRO A 93 -26.02 4.21 0.61
CA PRO A 93 -25.26 4.86 -0.45
C PRO A 93 -24.24 5.87 0.09
N ILE A 94 -23.04 5.87 -0.52
CA ILE A 94 -21.96 6.79 -0.18
C ILE A 94 -22.28 8.18 -0.74
N THR A 95 -22.12 9.22 0.08
CA THR A 95 -22.28 10.62 -0.31
C THR A 95 -20.91 11.30 -0.44
N PRO A 96 -20.79 12.42 -1.18
CA PRO A 96 -19.52 13.16 -1.29
C PRO A 96 -18.89 13.53 0.06
N ALA A 97 -19.70 13.86 1.07
CA ALA A 97 -19.22 14.22 2.40
C ALA A 97 -18.57 13.05 3.15
N ASP A 98 -18.98 11.81 2.86
CA ASP A 98 -18.41 10.62 3.50
C ASP A 98 -16.95 10.40 3.12
N TRP A 99 -16.55 10.90 1.94
CA TRP A 99 -15.19 10.79 1.42
C TRP A 99 -14.21 11.77 2.05
N GLU A 100 -14.68 12.81 2.75
CA GLU A 100 -13.81 13.86 3.31
C GLU A 100 -12.73 13.26 4.22
N ARG A 101 -13.16 12.40 5.17
CA ARG A 101 -12.25 11.78 6.12
C ARG A 101 -11.44 10.64 5.50
N PHE A 102 -11.99 9.97 4.50
CA PHE A 102 -11.26 8.98 3.70
C PHE A 102 -10.06 9.64 3.01
N PHE A 103 -10.29 10.69 2.22
CA PHE A 103 -9.23 11.38 1.51
C PHE A 103 -8.29 12.14 2.43
N PHE A 104 -8.77 12.66 3.55
CA PHE A 104 -7.89 13.28 4.56
C PHE A 104 -6.74 12.34 4.93
N TYR A 105 -7.03 11.08 5.25
CA TYR A 105 -5.99 10.12 5.61
C TYR A 105 -5.29 9.51 4.39
N SER A 106 -6.01 9.29 3.29
CA SER A 106 -5.45 8.59 2.13
C SER A 106 -4.27 9.32 1.49
N HIS A 107 -4.26 10.67 1.50
CA HIS A 107 -3.14 11.48 1.02
C HIS A 107 -1.84 11.30 1.82
N ARG A 108 -1.90 10.78 3.05
CA ARG A 108 -0.74 10.55 3.91
C ARG A 108 -0.07 9.20 3.66
N VAL A 109 -0.79 8.29 3.00
CA VAL A 109 -0.28 6.95 2.68
C VAL A 109 0.74 7.04 1.54
N LYS A 110 1.98 6.64 1.84
CA LYS A 110 3.10 6.58 0.89
C LYS A 110 3.51 5.15 0.57
N SER A 111 3.12 4.19 1.38
CA SER A 111 3.43 2.78 1.18
C SER A 111 2.20 1.94 1.47
N PHE A 112 1.90 0.98 0.59
CA PHE A 112 0.82 0.04 0.75
C PHE A 112 1.32 -1.37 0.42
N SER A 113 1.04 -2.34 1.29
CA SER A 113 1.43 -3.75 1.10
C SER A 113 0.32 -4.70 1.57
N ILE A 114 -0.04 -5.67 0.73
CA ILE A 114 -0.99 -6.73 1.11
C ILE A 114 -0.24 -8.02 1.56
N GLU A 115 1.10 -8.01 1.58
CA GLU A 115 1.91 -9.22 1.82
C GLU A 115 1.65 -9.85 3.20
N GLY A 116 1.39 -11.16 3.20
CA GLY A 116 1.47 -12.03 4.38
C GLY A 116 0.46 -11.72 5.49
N GLN A 117 -0.62 -11.00 5.20
CA GLN A 117 -1.62 -10.66 6.20
C GLN A 117 -2.51 -11.87 6.50
N PRO A 118 -2.75 -12.19 7.79
CA PRO A 118 -3.80 -13.12 8.16
C PRO A 118 -5.21 -12.54 7.92
N LEU A 119 -5.31 -11.26 7.52
CA LEU A 119 -6.54 -10.54 7.30
C LEU A 119 -6.87 -10.51 5.80
N LEU A 120 -7.99 -11.09 5.43
CA LEU A 120 -8.52 -11.02 4.07
C LEU A 120 -9.80 -10.17 4.05
N GLU A 121 -9.74 -9.06 3.33
CA GLU A 121 -10.91 -8.22 3.07
C GLU A 121 -11.76 -8.84 1.96
N THR A 122 -13.09 -8.72 2.01
CA THR A 122 -13.91 -9.29 0.93
C THR A 122 -13.77 -8.50 -0.38
N PRO A 123 -13.86 -9.14 -1.56
CA PRO A 123 -13.65 -8.46 -2.85
C PRO A 123 -14.65 -7.33 -3.13
N GLU A 124 -15.88 -7.43 -2.59
CA GLU A 124 -16.97 -6.47 -2.82
C GLU A 124 -16.59 -5.05 -2.39
N VAL A 125 -15.75 -4.91 -1.36
CA VAL A 125 -15.30 -3.58 -0.93
C VAL A 125 -14.54 -2.87 -2.04
N TYR A 126 -13.69 -3.58 -2.76
CA TYR A 126 -12.91 -3.03 -3.85
C TYR A 126 -13.74 -2.78 -5.11
N GLU A 127 -14.82 -3.56 -5.32
CA GLU A 127 -15.81 -3.28 -6.35
C GLU A 127 -16.53 -1.96 -6.08
N ILE A 128 -17.03 -1.77 -4.86
CA ILE A 128 -17.70 -0.53 -4.45
C ILE A 128 -16.75 0.66 -4.60
N LEU A 129 -15.51 0.55 -4.10
CA LEU A 129 -14.50 1.58 -4.27
C LEU A 129 -14.22 1.86 -5.75
N GLY A 130 -14.15 0.82 -6.59
CA GLY A 130 -13.91 0.96 -8.02
C GLY A 130 -15.07 1.60 -8.80
N ILE A 131 -16.30 1.49 -8.31
CA ILE A 131 -17.48 2.15 -8.87
C ILE A 131 -17.54 3.62 -8.44
N CYS A 132 -17.23 3.91 -7.18
CA CYS A 132 -17.37 5.25 -6.62
C CYS A 132 -16.18 6.17 -6.94
N LEU A 133 -14.96 5.64 -7.02
CA LEU A 133 -13.75 6.41 -7.30
C LEU A 133 -13.48 6.45 -8.81
N THR A 134 -14.17 7.34 -9.52
CA THR A 134 -14.05 7.49 -10.98
C THR A 134 -12.83 8.33 -11.35
N GLY A 135 -11.67 7.67 -11.49
CA GLY A 135 -10.42 8.29 -11.96
C GLY A 135 -9.51 8.84 -10.87
N GLU A 136 -9.98 8.82 -9.62
CA GLU A 136 -9.15 9.11 -8.44
C GLU A 136 -8.43 7.85 -7.96
N PHE A 137 -7.22 8.05 -7.43
CA PHE A 137 -6.47 6.97 -6.78
C PHE A 137 -6.85 6.92 -5.30
N ILE A 138 -6.98 5.72 -4.75
CA ILE A 138 -7.20 5.54 -3.31
C ILE A 138 -6.10 6.27 -2.52
N PHE A 139 -4.85 6.07 -2.93
CA PHE A 139 -3.67 6.70 -2.33
C PHE A 139 -2.95 7.58 -3.37
N PRO A 140 -3.31 8.87 -3.50
CA PRO A 140 -2.78 9.72 -4.57
C PRO A 140 -1.27 10.03 -4.45
N LYS A 141 -0.70 9.91 -3.23
CA LYS A 141 0.74 10.12 -2.95
C LYS A 141 1.49 8.81 -2.72
N LEU A 142 0.97 7.70 -3.21
CA LEU A 142 1.58 6.39 -3.04
C LEU A 142 2.92 6.30 -3.77
N GLN A 143 3.98 5.97 -3.04
CA GLN A 143 5.34 5.82 -3.56
C GLN A 143 5.75 4.35 -3.66
N LYS A 144 5.30 3.53 -2.70
CA LYS A 144 5.60 2.10 -2.64
C LYS A 144 4.33 1.29 -2.69
N LEU A 145 4.21 0.45 -3.70
CA LEU A 145 3.13 -0.52 -3.84
C LEU A 145 3.74 -1.92 -3.82
N ASP A 146 3.33 -2.70 -2.83
CA ASP A 146 3.60 -4.13 -2.78
C ASP A 146 2.28 -4.88 -2.94
N TRP A 147 2.12 -5.47 -4.11
CA TRP A 147 0.90 -6.09 -4.57
C TRP A 147 1.16 -7.55 -4.88
N GLU A 148 1.19 -8.35 -3.82
CA GLU A 148 1.20 -9.81 -3.88
C GLU A 148 -0.17 -10.37 -3.45
N PRO A 149 -1.26 -10.09 -4.21
CA PRO A 149 -2.59 -10.45 -3.77
C PRO A 149 -2.77 -11.96 -3.83
N ILE A 150 -3.19 -12.50 -2.70
CA ILE A 150 -3.84 -13.79 -2.58
C ILE A 150 -5.12 -13.47 -1.82
N PRO A 151 -6.33 -13.67 -2.40
CA PRO A 151 -6.71 -14.27 -3.70
C PRO A 151 -6.52 -13.45 -5.00
N SER A 152 -6.75 -14.10 -6.15
CA SER A 152 -6.61 -13.54 -7.51
C SER A 152 -7.67 -12.49 -7.90
N GLU A 153 -8.84 -12.54 -7.29
CA GLU A 153 -9.97 -11.64 -7.57
C GLU A 153 -9.65 -10.17 -7.26
N PHE A 154 -8.77 -9.92 -6.28
CA PHE A 154 -8.33 -8.58 -5.89
C PHE A 154 -7.51 -7.89 -6.98
N PHE A 155 -6.87 -8.65 -7.88
CA PHE A 155 -5.96 -8.09 -8.87
C PHE A 155 -6.63 -7.09 -9.81
N HIS A 156 -7.91 -7.26 -10.14
CA HIS A 156 -8.64 -6.32 -11.00
C HIS A 156 -8.70 -4.90 -10.42
N HIS A 157 -8.56 -4.77 -9.10
CA HIS A 157 -8.63 -3.51 -8.36
C HIS A 157 -7.28 -2.84 -8.17
N VAL A 158 -6.17 -3.47 -8.58
CA VAL A 158 -4.82 -2.88 -8.47
C VAL A 158 -4.75 -1.50 -9.12
N ARG A 159 -5.53 -1.26 -10.18
CA ARG A 159 -5.62 0.03 -10.88
C ARG A 159 -5.95 1.21 -9.97
N LEU A 160 -6.66 0.98 -8.86
CA LEU A 160 -7.04 2.00 -7.88
C LEU A 160 -5.83 2.47 -7.05
N PHE A 161 -4.76 1.67 -7.03
CA PHE A 161 -3.53 1.91 -6.28
C PHE A 161 -2.40 2.41 -7.18
N LEU A 162 -2.54 2.38 -8.52
CA LEU A 162 -1.50 2.76 -9.49
C LEU A 162 -1.33 4.27 -9.67
N ALA A 163 -1.02 4.97 -8.59
CA ALA A 163 -0.75 6.40 -8.63
C ALA A 163 0.51 6.71 -9.47
N PRO A 164 0.57 7.85 -10.18
CA PRO A 164 1.74 8.25 -10.96
C PRO A 164 2.96 8.58 -10.10
N THR A 165 2.77 8.69 -8.77
CA THR A 165 3.82 8.96 -7.79
C THR A 165 4.59 7.72 -7.33
N ILE A 166 4.23 6.53 -7.83
CA ILE A 166 4.90 5.27 -7.48
C ILE A 166 6.33 5.24 -8.02
N THR A 167 7.27 4.96 -7.12
CA THR A 167 8.69 4.74 -7.41
C THR A 167 9.09 3.29 -7.17
N ASN A 168 8.46 2.62 -6.20
CA ASN A 168 8.72 1.24 -5.85
C ASN A 168 7.49 0.38 -6.12
N LEU A 169 7.63 -0.63 -6.96
CA LEU A 169 6.57 -1.56 -7.32
C LEU A 169 7.05 -3.00 -7.11
N ARG A 170 6.35 -3.75 -6.28
CA ARG A 170 6.44 -5.22 -6.23
C ARG A 170 5.09 -5.78 -6.65
N ILE A 171 5.09 -6.67 -7.64
CA ILE A 171 3.87 -7.31 -8.15
C ILE A 171 4.08 -8.80 -8.33
N PHE A 172 3.07 -9.58 -7.95
CA PHE A 172 3.01 -11.01 -8.23
C PHE A 172 2.05 -11.31 -9.39
N ILE A 173 2.57 -11.94 -10.44
CA ILE A 173 1.84 -12.27 -11.66
C ILE A 173 1.52 -13.78 -11.66
N LYS A 174 0.25 -14.10 -11.40
CA LYS A 174 -0.24 -15.48 -11.32
C LYS A 174 -0.73 -16.04 -12.66
N ASN A 175 -1.24 -15.20 -13.57
CA ASN A 175 -1.80 -15.63 -14.85
C ASN A 175 -1.48 -14.64 -16.00
N THR A 176 -1.75 -15.06 -17.24
CA THR A 176 -1.46 -14.26 -18.45
C THR A 176 -2.30 -12.98 -18.54
N SER A 177 -3.52 -12.96 -17.99
CA SER A 177 -4.37 -11.77 -17.97
C SER A 177 -3.70 -10.62 -17.21
N TYR A 178 -2.91 -10.93 -16.17
CA TYR A 178 -2.20 -9.92 -15.37
C TYR A 178 -1.04 -9.27 -16.12
N LEU A 179 -0.42 -9.98 -17.07
CA LEU A 179 0.65 -9.42 -17.92
C LEU A 179 0.16 -8.22 -18.73
N SER A 180 -1.11 -8.20 -19.14
CA SER A 180 -1.68 -7.10 -19.92
C SER A 180 -1.57 -5.76 -19.19
N MET A 181 -1.58 -5.76 -17.85
CA MET A 181 -1.49 -4.56 -17.04
C MET A 181 -0.09 -3.94 -17.03
N LEU A 182 0.97 -4.69 -17.35
CA LEU A 182 2.33 -4.17 -17.42
C LEU A 182 2.45 -3.01 -18.41
N SER A 183 1.77 -3.12 -19.55
CA SER A 183 1.71 -2.03 -20.54
C SER A 183 1.09 -0.75 -19.96
N THR A 184 0.04 -0.89 -19.16
CA THR A 184 -0.65 0.24 -18.50
C THR A 184 0.21 0.82 -17.37
N LEU A 185 0.91 -0.02 -16.63
CA LEU A 185 1.83 0.37 -15.55
C LEU A 185 2.96 1.26 -16.07
N ALA A 186 3.59 0.88 -17.19
CA ALA A 186 4.65 1.69 -17.80
C ALA A 186 4.17 3.10 -18.18
N ILE A 187 2.90 3.23 -18.59
CA ILE A 187 2.32 4.51 -18.99
C ILE A 187 1.91 5.33 -17.76
N LYS A 188 1.26 4.70 -16.77
CA LYS A 188 0.72 5.40 -15.59
C LYS A 188 1.78 5.78 -14.57
N CYS A 189 2.85 4.99 -14.45
CA CYS A 189 3.89 5.15 -13.45
C CYS A 189 5.27 5.35 -14.13
N PRO A 190 5.51 6.49 -14.82
CA PRO A 190 6.77 6.72 -15.51
C PRO A 190 7.97 6.94 -14.57
N GLY A 191 7.70 7.23 -13.29
CA GLY A 191 8.70 7.47 -12.24
C GLY A 191 9.20 6.21 -11.53
N LEU A 192 8.93 5.01 -12.05
CA LEU A 192 9.37 3.76 -11.44
C LEU A 192 10.91 3.65 -11.43
N THR A 193 11.46 3.45 -10.23
CA THR A 193 12.89 3.25 -9.99
C THR A 193 13.18 1.83 -9.53
N ASN A 194 12.31 1.25 -8.70
CA ASN A 194 12.55 -0.05 -8.09
C ASN A 194 11.39 -0.97 -8.45
N VAL A 195 11.66 -1.98 -9.27
CA VAL A 195 10.63 -2.88 -9.77
C VAL A 195 10.99 -4.32 -9.43
N THR A 196 10.06 -5.02 -8.81
CA THR A 196 10.12 -6.46 -8.55
C THR A 196 8.90 -7.13 -9.17
N ILE A 197 9.12 -8.06 -10.09
CA ILE A 197 8.08 -8.88 -10.70
C ILE A 197 8.37 -10.34 -10.37
N SER A 198 7.44 -10.97 -9.70
CA SER A 198 7.46 -12.40 -9.41
C SER A 198 6.38 -13.09 -10.23
N THR A 199 6.67 -14.27 -10.78
CA THR A 199 5.71 -15.07 -11.56
C THR A 199 5.69 -16.50 -11.05
N THR A 200 4.52 -17.14 -11.06
CA THR A 200 4.42 -18.59 -10.82
C THR A 200 3.52 -19.24 -11.87
N PHE A 201 3.81 -20.49 -12.22
CA PHE A 201 2.96 -21.32 -13.09
C PHE A 201 2.73 -20.80 -14.52
N LEU A 202 3.58 -19.89 -15.02
CA LEU A 202 3.47 -19.33 -16.38
C LEU A 202 4.56 -19.84 -17.31
N SER A 203 4.19 -20.04 -18.59
CA SER A 203 5.13 -20.38 -19.67
C SER A 203 6.07 -19.21 -19.96
N GLU A 204 7.37 -19.47 -19.97
CA GLU A 204 8.38 -18.45 -20.25
C GLU A 204 8.22 -17.81 -21.63
N LEU A 205 7.74 -18.57 -22.62
CA LEU A 205 7.55 -18.12 -24.00
C LEU A 205 6.56 -16.94 -24.08
N ASP A 206 5.56 -16.91 -23.20
CA ASP A 206 4.53 -15.86 -23.19
C ASP A 206 4.92 -14.71 -22.25
N THR A 207 5.62 -14.99 -21.15
CA THR A 207 5.95 -13.98 -20.14
C THR A 207 7.14 -13.11 -20.54
N VAL A 208 8.20 -13.72 -21.09
CA VAL A 208 9.47 -13.02 -21.33
C VAL A 208 9.30 -11.85 -22.30
N PRO A 209 8.60 -11.96 -23.44
CA PRO A 209 8.44 -10.84 -24.36
C PRO A 209 7.68 -9.68 -23.73
N VAL A 210 6.62 -9.96 -22.96
CA VAL A 210 5.80 -8.91 -22.34
C VAL A 210 6.57 -8.19 -21.24
N ILE A 211 7.23 -8.93 -20.35
CA ILE A 211 8.06 -8.35 -19.29
C ILE A 211 9.23 -7.56 -19.90
N SER A 212 9.86 -8.09 -20.96
CA SER A 212 10.96 -7.41 -21.66
C SER A 212 10.48 -6.10 -22.29
N SER A 213 9.31 -6.10 -22.94
CA SER A 213 8.72 -4.88 -23.50
C SER A 213 8.41 -3.82 -22.44
N PHE A 214 7.92 -4.26 -21.27
CA PHE A 214 7.66 -3.39 -20.13
C PHE A 214 8.95 -2.76 -19.60
N VAL A 215 10.01 -3.56 -19.41
CA VAL A 215 11.32 -3.08 -18.96
C VAL A 215 11.92 -2.08 -19.95
N CYS A 216 11.79 -2.32 -21.25
CA CYS A 216 12.23 -1.37 -22.28
C CYS A 216 11.51 -0.02 -22.23
N ALA A 217 10.28 0.03 -21.71
CA ALA A 217 9.53 1.28 -21.56
C ALA A 217 9.99 2.14 -20.37
N LEU A 218 10.70 1.56 -19.41
CA LEU A 218 11.16 2.23 -18.20
C LEU A 218 12.50 2.96 -18.44
N ARG A 219 12.64 4.16 -17.86
CA ARG A 219 13.77 5.07 -18.13
C ARG A 219 14.69 5.34 -16.94
N HIS A 220 14.22 5.10 -15.71
CA HIS A 220 14.89 5.52 -14.48
C HIS A 220 15.06 4.36 -13.48
N ILE A 221 15.19 3.13 -13.97
CA ILE A 221 15.33 1.94 -13.13
C ILE A 221 16.66 1.99 -12.36
N GLU A 222 16.60 1.91 -11.03
CA GLU A 222 17.73 1.70 -10.13
C GLU A 222 17.83 0.24 -9.68
N ILE A 223 16.70 -0.38 -9.36
CA ILE A 223 16.64 -1.77 -8.89
C ILE A 223 15.63 -2.54 -9.75
N LEU A 224 16.07 -3.66 -10.32
CA LEU A 224 15.23 -4.54 -11.12
C LEU A 224 15.39 -6.00 -10.68
N SER A 225 14.28 -6.59 -10.25
CA SER A 225 14.15 -8.03 -10.00
C SER A 225 13.02 -8.56 -10.85
N VAL A 226 13.33 -9.37 -11.85
CA VAL A 226 12.36 -9.97 -12.77
C VAL A 226 12.82 -11.39 -13.12
N PRO A 227 11.91 -12.30 -13.53
CA PRO A 227 12.26 -13.71 -13.70
C PRO A 227 13.27 -13.94 -14.83
N ARG A 228 12.92 -13.57 -16.07
CA ARG A 228 13.76 -13.69 -17.26
C ARG A 228 13.48 -12.54 -18.24
N LEU A 229 14.52 -12.14 -18.96
CA LEU A 229 14.48 -11.07 -19.96
C LEU A 229 15.10 -11.53 -21.28
N ASP A 230 14.66 -10.94 -22.37
CA ASP A 230 15.28 -11.13 -23.68
C ASP A 230 16.55 -10.27 -23.86
N GLN A 231 17.26 -10.51 -24.96
CA GLN A 231 18.49 -9.79 -25.27
C GLN A 231 18.27 -8.28 -25.46
N ALA A 232 17.11 -7.87 -25.95
CA ALA A 232 16.80 -6.46 -26.20
C ALA A 232 16.64 -5.70 -24.87
N ALA A 233 15.90 -6.27 -23.92
CA ALA A 233 15.73 -5.71 -22.58
C ALA A 233 17.04 -5.70 -21.79
N LEU A 234 17.85 -6.76 -21.87
CA LEU A 234 19.18 -6.77 -21.27
C LEU A 234 20.09 -5.68 -21.85
N SER A 235 20.05 -5.49 -23.18
CA SER A 235 20.81 -4.43 -23.85
C SER A 235 20.31 -3.03 -23.49
N HIS A 236 19.00 -2.87 -23.24
CA HIS A 236 18.40 -1.62 -22.75
C HIS A 236 18.86 -1.29 -21.33
N ILE A 237 18.80 -2.26 -20.42
CA ILE A 237 19.25 -2.10 -19.03
C ILE A 237 20.73 -1.72 -18.97
N ALA A 238 21.58 -2.37 -19.78
CA ALA A 238 23.01 -2.08 -19.83
C ALA A 238 23.36 -0.65 -20.28
N ARG A 239 22.41 0.07 -20.91
CA ARG A 239 22.58 1.47 -21.33
C ARG A 239 22.06 2.47 -20.31
N LEU A 240 21.36 2.03 -19.27
CA LEU A 240 20.85 2.93 -18.24
C LEU A 240 22.02 3.46 -17.39
N PRO A 241 22.00 4.76 -17.01
CA PRO A 241 23.09 5.39 -16.26
C PRO A 241 23.19 4.91 -14.81
N SER A 242 22.12 4.33 -14.27
CA SER A 242 22.04 3.71 -12.96
C SER A 242 22.60 2.28 -13.03
N GLN A 243 23.56 1.96 -12.16
CA GLN A 243 24.06 0.59 -12.00
C GLN A 243 22.91 -0.29 -11.48
N VAL A 244 22.21 -0.95 -12.40
CA VAL A 244 21.11 -1.87 -12.04
C VAL A 244 21.72 -3.08 -11.33
N ALA A 245 21.50 -3.17 -10.01
CA ALA A 245 21.77 -4.37 -9.25
C ALA A 245 20.74 -5.43 -9.62
N ALA A 246 20.98 -6.13 -10.72
CA ALA A 246 20.27 -7.35 -11.04
C ALA A 246 20.88 -8.49 -10.22
N PHE A 247 20.04 -9.15 -9.40
CA PHE A 247 20.20 -10.39 -8.63
C PHE A 247 20.13 -10.23 -7.10
N GLU A 248 19.10 -10.83 -6.49
CA GLU A 248 19.24 -11.76 -5.36
C GLU A 248 17.98 -12.66 -5.21
N PRO A 249 18.11 -13.88 -4.66
CA PRO A 249 17.01 -14.81 -4.40
C PRO A 249 16.08 -14.28 -3.28
N PRO A 250 14.91 -14.88 -3.03
CA PRO A 250 13.92 -14.31 -2.11
C PRO A 250 14.53 -14.16 -0.71
N ILE A 251 14.71 -12.91 -0.27
CA ILE A 251 15.05 -12.58 1.11
C ILE A 251 13.80 -12.91 1.94
N PRO A 252 13.88 -13.80 2.94
CA PRO A 252 12.77 -14.00 3.85
C PRO A 252 12.56 -12.71 4.65
N SER A 253 11.39 -12.10 4.49
CA SER A 253 10.96 -10.95 5.29
C SER A 253 10.98 -11.33 6.78
N PRO A 254 11.48 -10.46 7.67
CA PRO A 254 11.43 -10.71 9.11
C PRO A 254 9.96 -10.73 9.53
N ARG A 255 9.46 -11.93 9.85
CA ARG A 255 8.14 -12.12 10.44
C ARG A 255 8.07 -11.32 11.75
N CYS A 256 7.35 -10.20 11.74
CA CYS A 256 6.86 -9.63 12.98
C CYS A 256 5.67 -10.47 13.45
N PRO A 257 5.65 -10.94 14.72
CA PRO A 257 4.57 -11.77 15.23
C PRO A 257 3.26 -10.97 15.22
N ALA A 258 2.20 -11.62 14.72
CA ALA A 258 0.83 -11.12 14.67
C ALA A 258 0.39 -10.63 16.07
N GLY A 259 0.35 -9.32 16.24
CA GLY A 259 -0.09 -8.68 17.47
C GLY A 259 -1.38 -7.93 17.22
N SER A 260 -2.51 -8.60 17.53
CA SER A 260 -3.86 -8.05 17.74
C SER A 260 -4.12 -6.66 17.11
N HIS A 261 -4.69 -6.64 15.91
CA HIS A 261 -5.12 -5.42 15.20
C HIS A 261 -6.41 -4.81 15.77
N HIS A 262 -6.46 -4.58 17.08
CA HIS A 262 -7.48 -3.71 17.66
C HIS A 262 -6.97 -2.28 17.68
N PHE A 263 -7.75 -1.38 17.06
CA PHE A 263 -7.58 0.07 17.10
C PHE A 263 -8.45 0.66 18.22
N PRO A 264 -7.91 0.90 19.44
CA PRO A 264 -8.58 1.77 20.39
C PRO A 264 -7.96 3.16 20.31
N ALA A 265 -8.31 3.96 19.29
CA ALA A 265 -8.13 5.41 19.33
C ALA A 265 -8.81 6.08 18.13
N LEU A 266 -10.04 6.56 18.35
CA LEU A 266 -10.61 7.83 17.87
C LEU A 266 -12.16 7.87 18.04
N THR A 267 -12.76 6.98 18.82
CA THR A 267 -14.09 7.17 19.40
C THR A 267 -13.97 7.86 20.77
N GLY A 268 -14.15 9.16 20.77
CA GLY A 268 -14.20 10.02 21.95
C GLY A 268 -14.53 11.44 21.49
N SER A 269 -15.81 11.72 21.29
CA SER A 269 -16.68 12.38 22.28
C SER A 269 -16.60 13.90 22.17
N ARG A 270 -17.72 14.46 21.69
CA ARG A 270 -18.18 15.86 21.78
C ARG A 270 -17.34 16.75 22.71
N LEU A 271 -16.75 17.79 22.14
CA LEU A 271 -16.56 19.03 22.88
C LEU A 271 -17.91 19.76 22.87
N GLN A 272 -18.55 19.80 24.03
CA GLN A 272 -19.39 20.94 24.43
C GLN A 272 -18.49 22.11 24.78
#